data_AF-A0A667HI35-F1
#
_entry.id   AF-A0A667HI35-F1
#
_cell.length_a   1.000
_cell.length_b   1.000
_cell.length_c   1.000
_cell.angle_alpha   90.00
_cell.angle_beta   90.00
_cell.angle_gamma   90.00
#
_symmetry.space_group_name_H-M   'P 1'
#
loop_
_entity.id
_entity.type
_entity.pdbx_description
1 polymer ?
#
loop_
_entity_poly.entity_id
_entity_poly.type
_entity_poly.pdbx_seq_one_letter_code
_entity_poly.pdbx_strand_id
1 'polypeptide(L)'
;WQLSHSCSPLAQEMNALRGQVGGDVSVEMDAAPGVDLSRILNEMRDQYEKMAEKNRKDAEDWFFSKTEELNREVATNTEALQSSRTEITELRRSVQNLEIELQSQLSMKASLEGSLAETEARYGAQLAQLQGLISNIEQQLCELRCDMERQNNEYQVLLDVKTRLEQEIATYRLGALGHTLGSVGGRSTVTTRQVRTIMEEVQDGKVVSSREQVHRSTH
;
A
#
# COMPACT_ATOMS: atom_id res chain seq x y z
N TRP A 1 6.34 -87.93 -92.97
CA TRP A 1 7.79 -88.12 -92.76
C TRP A 1 8.07 -87.82 -91.30
N GLN A 2 8.57 -88.69 -90.44
CA GLN A 2 9.04 -90.07 -90.53
C GLN A 2 9.16 -90.56 -89.07
N LEU A 3 8.85 -91.84 -88.85
CA LEU A 3 9.46 -92.75 -87.86
C LEU A 3 9.32 -92.36 -86.36
N SER A 4 8.52 -93.03 -85.52
CA SER A 4 8.42 -94.48 -85.25
C SER A 4 9.79 -95.18 -85.16
N HIS A 5 9.96 -96.08 -84.20
CA HIS A 5 11.19 -96.69 -83.66
C HIS A 5 11.77 -95.84 -82.52
N SER A 6 11.71 -96.24 -81.25
CA SER A 6 11.99 -97.58 -80.73
C SER A 6 11.25 -97.83 -79.41
N CYS A 7 10.36 -98.82 -79.46
CA CYS A 7 9.84 -99.56 -78.31
C CYS A 7 10.85 -100.64 -77.87
N SER A 8 10.83 -100.97 -76.58
CA SER A 8 11.46 -102.12 -75.90
C SER A 8 12.96 -102.00 -75.56
N PRO A 9 13.35 -102.17 -74.27
CA PRO A 9 13.29 -103.50 -73.66
C PRO A 9 12.82 -103.58 -72.18
N LEU A 10 12.14 -102.58 -71.60
CA LEU A 10 11.74 -102.69 -70.17
C LEU A 10 10.50 -103.57 -69.90
N ALA A 11 9.66 -103.80 -70.91
CA ALA A 11 8.44 -104.61 -70.75
C ALA A 11 8.73 -106.13 -70.74
N GLN A 12 9.90 -106.56 -71.23
CA GLN A 12 10.26 -107.96 -71.35
C GLN A 12 10.98 -108.53 -70.12
N GLU A 13 11.53 -107.68 -69.23
CA GLU A 13 12.12 -108.12 -67.96
C GLU A 13 11.08 -108.23 -66.81
N MET A 14 9.99 -107.45 -66.87
CA MET A 14 8.93 -107.47 -65.83
C MET A 14 8.06 -108.74 -65.86
N ASN A 15 8.03 -109.47 -66.98
CA ASN A 15 7.27 -110.73 -67.09
C ASN A 15 8.10 -111.98 -66.72
N ALA A 16 9.44 -111.89 -66.74
CA ALA A 16 10.32 -113.01 -66.38
C ALA A 16 10.44 -113.20 -64.85
N LEU A 17 10.20 -112.15 -64.07
CA LEU A 17 10.26 -112.19 -62.60
C LEU A 17 8.89 -112.37 -61.92
N ARG A 18 7.80 -112.48 -62.70
CA ARG A 18 6.43 -112.66 -62.19
C ARG A 18 6.00 -114.13 -62.10
N GLY A 19 6.86 -115.06 -62.53
CA GLY A 19 6.58 -116.51 -62.57
C GLY A 19 7.21 -117.34 -61.45
N GLN A 20 7.92 -116.72 -60.50
CA GLN A 20 8.62 -117.43 -59.44
C GLN A 20 8.25 -116.80 -58.10
N VAL A 21 7.71 -117.61 -57.19
CA VAL A 21 7.15 -117.24 -55.87
C VAL A 21 5.66 -116.88 -55.89
N GLY A 22 4.86 -117.81 -56.42
CA GLY A 22 3.53 -118.07 -55.87
C GLY A 22 3.68 -118.89 -54.58
N GLY A 23 3.53 -118.21 -53.45
CA GLY A 23 3.44 -118.82 -52.12
C GLY A 23 2.33 -118.11 -51.37
N ASP A 24 1.16 -118.74 -51.34
CA ASP A 24 0.00 -118.34 -50.54
C ASP A 24 0.37 -118.43 -49.05
N VAL A 25 0.51 -117.27 -48.41
CA VAL A 25 0.63 -117.14 -46.96
C VAL A 25 -0.34 -116.05 -46.54
N SER A 26 -1.56 -116.46 -46.21
CA SER A 26 -2.53 -115.64 -45.52
C SER A 26 -2.05 -115.40 -44.08
N VAL A 27 -1.63 -114.17 -43.80
CA VAL A 27 -1.47 -113.65 -42.44
C VAL A 27 -2.50 -112.55 -42.26
N GLU A 28 -3.62 -112.89 -41.62
CA GLU A 28 -4.46 -111.90 -40.96
C GLU A 28 -3.63 -111.24 -39.85
N MET A 29 -3.20 -110.01 -40.10
CA MET A 29 -2.76 -109.11 -39.04
C MET A 29 -3.64 -107.86 -39.11
N ASP A 30 -4.53 -107.78 -38.12
CA ASP A 30 -5.41 -106.66 -37.82
C ASP A 30 -4.62 -105.34 -37.79
N ALA A 31 -4.71 -104.57 -38.87
CA ALA A 31 -4.20 -103.21 -38.92
C ALA A 31 -5.20 -102.32 -38.17
N ALA A 32 -4.86 -101.98 -36.92
CA ALA A 32 -5.53 -100.92 -36.18
C ALA A 32 -5.80 -99.73 -37.11
N PRO A 33 -6.99 -99.08 -37.05
CA PRO A 33 -7.40 -98.09 -38.03
C PRO A 33 -6.31 -97.01 -38.14
N GLY A 34 -5.77 -96.86 -39.35
CA GLY A 34 -4.64 -95.98 -39.61
C GLY A 34 -4.92 -94.60 -39.02
N VAL A 35 -4.02 -94.12 -38.16
CA VAL A 35 -4.11 -92.78 -37.60
C VAL A 35 -4.17 -91.81 -38.76
N ASP A 36 -5.33 -91.16 -38.92
CA ASP A 36 -5.58 -90.23 -40.02
C ASP A 36 -4.74 -88.97 -39.83
N LEU A 37 -3.55 -88.97 -40.42
CA LEU A 37 -2.57 -87.89 -40.36
C LEU A 37 -3.17 -86.57 -40.89
N SER A 38 -4.10 -86.65 -41.84
CA SER A 38 -4.81 -85.49 -42.38
C SER A 38 -5.69 -84.83 -41.33
N ARG A 39 -6.32 -85.62 -40.44
CA ARG A 39 -7.12 -85.11 -39.33
C ARG A 39 -6.25 -84.37 -38.29
N ILE A 40 -5.10 -84.93 -37.94
CA ILE A 40 -4.16 -84.31 -36.97
C ILE A 40 -3.55 -83.02 -37.55
N LEU A 41 -3.19 -83.00 -38.83
CA LEU A 41 -2.68 -81.78 -39.48
C LEU A 41 -3.75 -80.68 -39.57
N ASN A 42 -5.01 -81.04 -39.84
CA ASN A 42 -6.12 -80.06 -39.82
C ASN A 42 -6.41 -79.54 -38.41
N GLU A 43 -6.38 -80.39 -37.38
CA GLU A 43 -6.54 -79.95 -35.99
C GLU A 43 -5.40 -79.02 -35.57
N MET A 44 -4.15 -79.35 -35.89
CA MET A 44 -3.00 -78.48 -35.64
C MET A 44 -3.16 -77.13 -36.35
N ARG A 45 -3.64 -77.13 -37.59
CA ARG A 45 -3.92 -75.90 -38.35
C ARG A 45 -5.00 -75.07 -37.68
N ASP A 46 -6.11 -75.69 -37.26
CA ASP A 46 -7.21 -75.00 -36.57
C ASP A 46 -6.77 -74.41 -35.21
N GLN A 47 -5.92 -75.12 -34.46
CA GLN A 47 -5.31 -74.59 -33.23
C GLN A 47 -4.39 -73.39 -33.49
N TYR A 48 -3.57 -73.43 -34.55
CA TYR A 48 -2.74 -72.30 -34.95
C TYR A 48 -3.57 -71.12 -35.44
N GLU A 49 -4.62 -71.36 -36.23
CA GLU A 49 -5.54 -70.34 -36.70
C GLU A 49 -6.21 -69.64 -35.50
N LYS A 50 -6.73 -70.40 -34.54
CA LYS A 50 -7.28 -69.86 -33.27
C LYS A 50 -6.26 -69.08 -32.45
N MET A 51 -5.02 -69.56 -32.37
CA MET A 51 -3.97 -68.88 -31.62
C MET A 51 -3.56 -67.57 -32.30
N ALA A 52 -3.46 -67.56 -33.63
CA ALA A 52 -3.16 -66.36 -34.41
C ALA A 52 -4.32 -65.35 -34.34
N GLU A 53 -5.57 -65.80 -34.45
CA GLU A 53 -6.77 -64.98 -34.29
C GLU A 53 -6.84 -64.37 -32.89
N LYS A 54 -6.57 -65.16 -31.85
CA LYS A 54 -6.53 -64.69 -30.47
C LYS A 54 -5.41 -63.67 -30.26
N ASN A 55 -4.19 -63.95 -30.73
CA ASN A 55 -3.06 -63.04 -30.62
C ASN A 55 -3.35 -61.70 -31.33
N ARG A 56 -3.94 -61.75 -32.54
CA ARG A 56 -4.36 -60.57 -33.28
C ARG A 56 -5.36 -59.75 -32.48
N LYS A 57 -6.38 -60.40 -31.90
CA LYS A 57 -7.40 -59.72 -31.09
C LYS A 57 -6.83 -59.13 -29.80
N ASP A 58 -5.98 -59.88 -29.09
CA ASP A 58 -5.32 -59.42 -27.86
C ASP A 58 -4.40 -58.22 -28.16
N ALA A 59 -3.71 -58.22 -29.31
CA ALA A 59 -2.88 -57.09 -29.75
C ALA A 59 -3.76 -55.87 -30.09
N GLU A 60 -4.84 -56.04 -30.86
CA GLU A 60 -5.80 -54.98 -31.16
C GLU A 60 -6.38 -54.37 -29.87
N ASP A 61 -6.87 -55.20 -28.95
CA ASP A 61 -7.44 -54.75 -27.68
C ASP A 61 -6.39 -54.01 -26.82
N TRP A 62 -5.14 -54.48 -26.80
CA TRP A 62 -4.03 -53.79 -26.12
C TRP A 62 -3.71 -52.44 -26.75
N PHE A 63 -3.65 -52.36 -28.08
CA PHE A 63 -3.43 -51.10 -28.80
C PHE A 63 -4.57 -50.11 -28.57
N PHE A 64 -5.82 -50.57 -28.60
CA PHE A 64 -6.98 -49.73 -28.30
C PHE A 64 -6.94 -49.21 -26.87
N SER A 65 -6.68 -50.08 -25.89
CA SER A 65 -6.55 -49.69 -24.48
C SER A 65 -5.46 -48.65 -24.27
N LYS A 66 -4.27 -48.84 -24.86
CA LYS A 66 -3.16 -47.87 -24.74
C LYS A 66 -3.45 -46.56 -25.44
N THR A 67 -4.11 -46.60 -26.58
CA THR A 67 -4.52 -45.39 -27.32
C THR A 67 -5.58 -44.61 -26.54
N GLU A 68 -6.53 -45.29 -25.92
CA GLU A 68 -7.54 -44.67 -25.07
C GLU A 68 -6.91 -44.03 -23.82
N GLU A 69 -5.99 -44.74 -23.14
CA GLU A 69 -5.25 -44.22 -21.99
C GLU A 69 -4.46 -42.96 -22.35
N LEU A 70 -3.71 -42.99 -23.46
CA LEU A 70 -2.95 -41.84 -23.94
C LEU A 70 -3.86 -40.66 -24.30
N ASN A 71 -4.97 -40.90 -24.99
CA ASN A 71 -5.94 -39.84 -25.31
C ASN A 71 -6.54 -39.22 -24.05
N ARG A 72 -6.83 -40.04 -23.03
CA ARG A 72 -7.32 -39.56 -21.74
C ARG A 72 -6.27 -38.68 -21.05
N GLU A 73 -5.02 -39.13 -21.01
CA GLU A 73 -3.91 -38.38 -20.42
C GLU A 73 -3.70 -37.04 -21.17
N VAL A 74 -3.67 -37.06 -22.50
CA VAL A 74 -3.57 -35.85 -23.33
C VAL A 74 -4.72 -34.89 -23.06
N ALA A 75 -5.96 -35.38 -22.95
CA ALA A 75 -7.11 -34.56 -22.61
C ALA A 75 -6.94 -33.89 -21.24
N THR A 76 -6.60 -34.67 -20.20
CA THR A 76 -6.41 -34.14 -18.84
C THR A 76 -5.26 -33.14 -18.75
N ASN A 77 -4.14 -33.40 -19.44
CA ASN A 77 -3.00 -32.49 -19.49
C ASN A 77 -3.37 -31.19 -20.23
N THR A 78 -4.12 -31.31 -21.33
CA THR A 78 -4.62 -30.13 -22.07
C THR A 78 -5.54 -29.28 -21.20
N GLU A 79 -6.45 -29.88 -20.44
CA GLU A 79 -7.31 -29.17 -19.49
C GLU A 79 -6.50 -28.48 -18.38
N ALA A 80 -5.52 -29.18 -17.80
CA ALA A 80 -4.62 -28.60 -16.79
C ALA A 80 -3.80 -27.42 -17.33
N LEU A 81 -3.30 -27.52 -18.56
CA LEU A 81 -2.59 -26.43 -19.25
C LEU A 81 -3.52 -25.24 -19.53
N GLN A 82 -4.77 -25.48 -19.94
CA GLN A 82 -5.76 -24.42 -20.14
C GLN A 82 -6.08 -23.71 -18.83
N SER A 83 -6.32 -24.48 -17.75
CA SER A 83 -6.55 -23.97 -16.40
C SER A 83 -5.38 -23.11 -15.91
N SER A 84 -4.14 -23.61 -16.01
CA SER A 84 -2.95 -22.86 -15.62
C SER A 84 -2.78 -21.59 -16.45
N ARG A 85 -3.07 -21.65 -17.76
CA ARG A 85 -3.05 -20.47 -18.63
C ARG A 85 -4.07 -19.42 -18.19
N THR A 86 -5.29 -19.83 -17.83
CA THR A 86 -6.30 -18.89 -17.31
C THR A 86 -5.88 -18.27 -15.99
N GLU A 87 -5.33 -19.05 -15.06
CA GLU A 87 -4.83 -18.55 -13.77
C GLU A 87 -3.70 -17.53 -13.97
N ILE A 88 -2.75 -17.81 -14.87
CA ILE A 88 -1.68 -16.85 -15.21
C ILE A 88 -2.26 -15.54 -15.75
N THR A 89 -3.30 -15.59 -16.61
CA THR A 89 -3.92 -14.37 -17.13
C THR A 89 -4.67 -13.59 -16.07
N GLU A 90 -5.34 -14.27 -15.13
CA GLU A 90 -6.03 -13.64 -14.01
C GLU A 90 -5.04 -12.99 -13.03
N LEU A 91 -3.96 -13.69 -12.68
CA LEU A 91 -2.88 -13.16 -11.84
C LEU A 91 -2.23 -11.92 -12.48
N ARG A 92 -1.95 -11.95 -13.78
CA ARG A 92 -1.42 -10.78 -14.50
C ARG A 92 -2.38 -9.59 -14.43
N ARG A 93 -3.69 -9.85 -14.59
CA ARG A 93 -4.71 -8.80 -14.48
C ARG A 93 -4.81 -8.25 -13.05
N SER A 94 -4.71 -9.12 -12.05
CA SER A 94 -4.69 -8.74 -10.64
C SER A 94 -3.48 -7.85 -10.32
N VAL A 95 -2.29 -8.22 -10.78
CA VAL A 95 -1.08 -7.40 -10.63
C VAL A 95 -1.26 -6.02 -11.26
N GLN A 96 -1.75 -5.95 -12.50
CA GLN A 96 -2.01 -4.66 -13.16
C GLN A 96 -3.01 -3.79 -12.39
N ASN A 97 -4.08 -4.39 -11.85
CA ASN A 97 -5.05 -3.67 -11.03
C ASN A 97 -4.40 -3.13 -9.74
N LEU A 98 -3.58 -3.93 -9.07
CA LEU A 98 -2.85 -3.51 -7.87
C LEU A 98 -1.83 -2.41 -8.16
N GLU A 99 -1.14 -2.46 -9.31
CA GLU A 99 -0.24 -1.40 -9.76
C GLU A 99 -0.99 -0.09 -9.98
N ILE A 100 -2.16 -0.13 -10.62
CA ILE A 100 -3.00 1.05 -10.83
C ILE A 100 -3.49 1.61 -9.49
N GLU A 101 -3.95 0.74 -8.58
CA GLU A 101 -4.37 1.16 -7.25
C GLU A 101 -3.21 1.82 -6.49
N LEU A 102 -2.01 1.23 -6.54
CA LEU A 102 -0.81 1.82 -5.93
C LEU A 102 -0.51 3.21 -6.51
N GLN A 103 -0.56 3.38 -7.83
CA GLN A 103 -0.34 4.69 -8.46
C GLN A 103 -1.41 5.72 -8.05
N SER A 104 -2.67 5.30 -7.95
CA SER A 104 -3.78 6.13 -7.46
C SER A 104 -3.53 6.61 -6.03
N GLN A 105 -3.13 5.69 -5.14
CA GLN A 105 -2.82 6.00 -3.75
C GLN A 105 -1.61 6.93 -3.62
N LEU A 106 -0.56 6.74 -4.43
CA LEU A 106 0.60 7.64 -4.47
C LEU A 106 0.21 9.06 -4.92
N SER A 107 -0.64 9.17 -5.94
CA SER A 107 -1.18 10.45 -6.41
C SER A 107 -2.01 11.14 -5.32
N MET A 108 -2.88 10.39 -4.64
CA MET A 108 -3.68 10.92 -3.53
C MET A 108 -2.80 11.40 -2.37
N LYS A 109 -1.80 10.61 -1.99
CA LYS A 109 -0.80 10.98 -0.96
C LYS A 109 -0.11 12.30 -1.33
N ALA A 110 0.42 12.41 -2.55
CA ALA A 110 1.10 13.62 -3.00
C ALA A 110 0.18 14.86 -2.97
N SER A 111 -1.08 14.70 -3.36
CA SER A 111 -2.08 15.77 -3.29
C SER A 111 -2.37 16.23 -1.85
N LEU A 112 -2.51 15.28 -0.93
CA LEU A 112 -2.71 15.57 0.50
C LEU A 112 -1.49 16.23 1.14
N GLU A 113 -0.28 15.75 0.82
CA GLU A 113 0.97 16.36 1.31
C GLU A 113 1.14 17.78 0.76
N GLY A 114 0.78 18.02 -0.51
CA GLY A 114 0.76 19.36 -1.10
C GLY A 114 -0.24 20.29 -0.41
N SER A 115 -1.46 19.80 -0.16
CA SER A 115 -2.49 20.56 0.55
C SER A 115 -2.08 20.88 1.98
N LEU A 116 -1.44 19.94 2.68
CA LEU A 116 -0.91 20.15 4.02
C LEU A 116 0.16 21.25 4.01
N ALA A 117 1.16 21.15 3.13
CA ALA A 117 2.22 22.15 3.01
C ALA A 117 1.68 23.54 2.67
N GLU A 118 0.68 23.64 1.78
CA GLU A 118 0.01 24.91 1.48
C GLU A 118 -0.70 25.49 2.71
N THR A 119 -1.42 24.66 3.48
CA THR A 119 -2.08 25.13 4.70
C THR A 119 -1.09 25.57 5.77
N GLU A 120 0.00 24.83 5.98
CA GLU A 120 1.07 25.20 6.91
C GLU A 120 1.73 26.53 6.50
N ALA A 121 2.06 26.70 5.22
CA ALA A 121 2.62 27.94 4.70
C ALA A 121 1.65 29.13 4.90
N ARG A 122 0.36 28.92 4.62
CA ARG A 122 -0.68 29.95 4.81
C ARG A 122 -0.79 30.36 6.27
N TYR A 123 -0.86 29.41 7.21
CA TYR A 123 -0.93 29.70 8.63
C TYR A 123 0.37 30.33 9.16
N GLY A 124 1.53 29.87 8.69
CA GLY A 124 2.82 30.47 9.01
C GLY A 124 2.90 31.93 8.58
N ALA A 125 2.41 32.26 7.38
CA ALA A 125 2.34 33.63 6.89
C ALA A 125 1.37 34.49 7.72
N GLN A 126 0.18 33.97 8.05
CA GLN A 126 -0.79 34.66 8.91
C GLN A 126 -0.21 34.95 10.31
N LEU A 127 0.50 33.99 10.90
CA LEU A 127 1.15 34.17 12.19
C LEU A 127 2.26 35.22 12.13
N ALA A 128 3.08 35.21 11.08
CA ALA A 128 4.12 36.22 10.88
C ALA A 128 3.53 37.63 10.73
N GLN A 129 2.41 37.78 10.01
CA GLN A 129 1.70 39.05 9.88
C GLN A 129 1.17 39.54 11.23
N LEU A 130 0.53 38.67 12.01
CA LEU A 130 0.03 39.01 13.35
C LEU A 130 1.19 39.39 14.29
N GLN A 131 2.30 38.66 14.27
CA GLN A 131 3.48 38.99 15.05
C GLN A 131 4.06 40.36 14.67
N GLY A 132 4.05 40.70 13.38
CA GLY A 132 4.45 42.02 12.90
C GLY A 132 3.54 43.13 13.41
N LEU A 133 2.22 42.91 13.43
CA LEU A 133 1.26 43.86 13.98
C LEU A 133 1.46 44.07 15.48
N ILE A 134 1.62 42.98 16.24
CA ILE A 134 1.91 43.03 17.68
C ILE A 134 3.18 43.84 17.94
N SER A 135 4.26 43.54 17.22
CA SER A 135 5.54 44.22 17.38
C SER A 135 5.43 45.73 17.12
N ASN A 136 4.66 46.13 16.08
CA ASN A 136 4.41 47.54 15.78
C ASN A 136 3.63 48.23 16.90
N ILE A 137 2.57 47.60 17.42
CA ILE A 137 1.78 48.17 18.52
C ILE A 137 2.61 48.26 19.81
N GLU A 138 3.41 47.25 20.12
CA GLU A 138 4.33 47.26 21.25
C GLU A 138 5.36 48.39 21.15
N GLN A 139 5.88 48.64 19.94
CA GLN A 139 6.77 49.77 19.69
C GLN A 139 6.05 51.10 19.91
N GLN A 140 4.85 51.29 19.34
CA GLN A 140 4.06 52.51 19.53
C GLN A 140 3.73 52.77 21.02
N LEU A 141 3.43 51.71 21.78
CA LEU A 141 3.22 51.81 23.23
C LEU A 141 4.49 52.23 23.97
N CYS A 142 5.66 51.71 23.56
CA CYS A 142 6.94 52.08 24.15
C CYS A 142 7.28 53.56 23.88
N GLU A 143 7.06 54.02 22.64
CA GLU A 143 7.25 55.42 22.25
C GLU A 143 6.34 56.36 23.05
N LEU A 144 5.05 56.03 23.16
CA LEU A 144 4.09 56.83 23.93
C LEU A 144 4.45 56.90 25.42
N ARG A 145 4.94 55.80 26.01
CA ARG A 145 5.41 55.78 27.41
C ARG A 145 6.61 56.71 27.59
N CYS A 146 7.59 56.64 26.70
CA CYS A 146 8.74 57.56 26.72
C CYS A 146 8.31 59.02 26.63
N ASP A 147 7.36 59.33 25.74
CA ASP A 147 6.82 60.69 25.60
C ASP A 147 6.07 61.16 26.83
N MET A 148 5.26 60.30 27.47
CA MET A 148 4.58 60.62 28.73
C MET A 148 5.57 60.91 29.86
N GLU A 149 6.63 60.11 29.99
CA GLU A 149 7.67 60.32 31.00
C GLU A 149 8.39 61.67 30.77
N ARG A 150 8.70 61.99 29.51
CA ARG A 150 9.28 63.29 29.14
C ARG A 150 8.34 64.44 29.50
N GLN A 151 7.07 64.37 29.11
CA GLN A 151 6.08 65.41 29.43
C GLN A 151 5.87 65.58 30.93
N ASN A 152 5.89 64.49 31.69
CA ASN A 152 5.78 64.55 33.15
C ASN A 152 6.99 65.30 33.76
N ASN A 153 8.20 65.04 33.27
CA ASN A 153 9.40 65.77 33.72
C ASN A 153 9.32 67.26 33.37
N GLU A 154 8.90 67.61 32.15
CA GLU A 154 8.69 69.01 31.74
C GLU A 154 7.63 69.70 32.62
N TYR A 155 6.55 68.99 32.97
CA TYR A 155 5.52 69.48 33.86
C TYR A 155 6.03 69.75 35.29
N GLN A 156 6.85 68.86 35.85
CA GLN A 156 7.47 69.07 37.17
C GLN A 156 8.36 70.32 37.17
N VAL A 157 9.19 70.50 36.13
CA VAL A 157 10.04 71.70 36.00
C VAL A 157 9.19 72.96 35.94
N LEU A 158 8.10 72.95 35.17
CA LEU A 158 7.20 74.10 35.08
C LEU A 158 6.50 74.39 36.42
N LEU A 159 6.09 73.35 37.15
CA LEU A 159 5.50 73.46 38.48
C LEU A 159 6.49 74.08 39.48
N ASP A 160 7.76 73.68 39.44
CA ASP A 160 8.82 74.26 40.28
C ASP A 160 9.01 75.76 39.99
N VAL A 161 9.06 76.15 38.70
CA VAL A 161 9.14 77.57 38.32
C VAL A 161 7.90 78.34 38.79
N LYS A 162 6.70 77.78 38.60
CA LYS A 162 5.44 78.39 39.03
C LYS A 162 5.42 78.60 40.54
N THR A 163 5.82 77.60 41.33
CA THR A 163 5.85 77.72 42.79
C THR A 163 6.88 78.75 43.26
N ARG A 164 8.05 78.85 42.60
CA ARG A 164 9.03 79.92 42.87
C ARG A 164 8.46 81.31 42.58
N LEU A 165 7.82 81.51 41.43
CA LEU A 165 7.20 82.78 41.06
C LEU A 165 6.06 83.17 42.03
N GLU A 166 5.27 82.21 42.49
CA GLU A 166 4.25 82.47 43.51
C GLU A 166 4.84 82.94 44.84
N GLN A 167 5.98 82.37 45.26
CA GLN A 167 6.71 82.85 46.43
C GLN A 167 7.22 84.27 46.23
N GLU A 168 7.84 84.57 45.09
CA GLU A 168 8.31 85.92 44.74
C GLU A 168 7.15 86.93 44.80
N ILE A 169 6.02 86.64 44.15
CA ILE A 169 4.82 87.49 44.19
C ILE A 169 4.29 87.69 45.62
N ALA A 170 4.27 86.65 46.44
CA ALA A 170 3.86 86.76 47.84
C ALA A 170 4.78 87.71 48.63
N THR A 171 6.10 87.61 48.42
CA THR A 171 7.06 88.54 49.05
C THR A 171 6.89 89.98 48.55
N TYR A 172 6.65 90.19 47.25
CA TYR A 172 6.40 91.53 46.70
C TYR A 172 5.09 92.13 47.26
N ARG A 173 4.02 91.34 47.39
CA ARG A 173 2.76 91.80 48.00
C ARG A 173 2.95 92.15 49.48
N LEU A 174 3.68 91.35 50.24
CA LEU A 174 4.00 91.62 51.64
C LEU A 174 4.85 92.89 51.78
N GLY A 175 5.88 93.07 50.94
CA GLY A 175 6.72 94.27 50.93
C GLY A 175 5.98 95.55 50.53
N ALA A 176 5.06 95.47 49.56
CA ALA A 176 4.21 96.60 49.16
C ALA A 176 3.21 97.01 50.24
N LEU A 177 2.65 96.03 50.98
CA LEU A 177 1.82 96.28 52.16
C LEU A 177 2.66 96.78 53.36
N GLY A 178 3.92 96.37 53.47
CA GLY A 178 4.86 96.82 54.50
C GLY A 178 5.42 98.23 54.30
N HIS A 179 5.35 98.79 53.08
CA HIS A 179 5.70 100.20 52.83
C HIS A 179 4.55 101.17 53.15
N THR A 180 3.36 100.67 53.50
CA THR A 180 2.21 101.51 53.89
C THR A 180 1.81 101.41 55.35
N LEU A 181 2.23 100.39 56.12
CA LEU A 181 2.21 100.44 57.60
C LEU A 181 3.31 99.53 58.16
N GLY A 182 4.10 100.08 59.09
CA GLY A 182 5.00 99.29 59.91
C GLY A 182 4.24 98.28 60.78
N SER A 183 4.96 97.21 61.16
CA SER A 183 4.64 96.28 62.24
C SER A 183 3.35 95.45 62.06
N VAL A 184 3.51 94.12 62.01
CA VAL A 184 2.94 93.18 63.00
C VAL A 184 3.11 91.75 62.49
N GLY A 185 3.82 90.95 63.30
CA GLY A 185 3.38 89.62 63.71
C GLY A 185 3.24 88.55 62.63
N GLY A 186 4.31 87.76 62.48
CA GLY A 186 4.19 86.41 61.93
C GLY A 186 3.17 85.59 62.74
N ARG A 187 2.16 85.07 62.06
CA ARG A 187 1.31 83.98 62.55
C ARG A 187 1.40 82.83 61.56
N SER A 188 2.22 81.84 61.88
CA SER A 188 2.29 80.57 61.17
C SER A 188 0.94 79.87 61.24
N THR A 189 0.20 79.87 60.14
CA THR A 189 -0.90 78.93 59.92
C THR A 189 -0.34 77.63 59.39
N VAL A 190 -0.23 76.65 60.28
CA VAL A 190 0.08 75.24 59.92
C VAL A 190 -0.98 74.76 58.94
N THR A 191 -0.57 74.48 57.71
CA THR A 191 -1.45 74.01 56.64
C THR A 191 -1.17 72.54 56.40
N THR A 192 -2.05 71.65 56.87
CA THR A 192 -1.85 70.20 56.73
C THR A 192 -2.20 69.74 55.31
N ARG A 193 -1.22 69.19 54.59
CA ARG A 193 -1.42 68.58 53.26
C ARG A 193 -1.92 67.14 53.44
N GLN A 194 -3.09 66.84 52.90
CA GLN A 194 -3.59 65.46 52.78
C GLN A 194 -3.35 64.97 51.34
N VAL A 195 -2.64 63.87 51.20
CA VAL A 195 -2.48 63.16 49.92
C VAL A 195 -3.27 61.85 50.02
N ARG A 196 -4.22 61.68 49.09
CA ARG A 196 -5.02 60.46 48.95
C ARG A 196 -4.52 59.71 47.74
N THR A 197 -4.01 58.49 47.96
CA THR A 197 -3.63 57.59 46.88
C THR A 197 -4.69 56.50 46.80
N ILE A 198 -5.38 56.44 45.66
CA ILE A 198 -6.39 55.43 45.36
C ILE A 198 -5.72 54.42 44.43
N MET A 199 -5.55 53.18 44.90
CA MET A 199 -5.10 52.07 44.06
C MET A 199 -6.32 51.25 43.65
N GLU A 200 -6.59 51.21 42.36
CA GLU A 200 -7.64 50.39 41.76
C GLU A 200 -7.00 49.26 40.97
N GLU A 201 -7.43 48.03 41.25
CA GLU A 201 -7.00 46.86 40.50
C GLU A 201 -8.12 46.47 39.53
N VAL A 202 -7.81 46.57 38.23
CA VAL A 202 -8.76 46.32 37.13
C VAL A 202 -8.32 45.06 36.39
N GLN A 203 -9.16 44.02 36.42
CA GLN A 203 -9.08 42.89 35.51
C GLN A 203 -10.28 42.93 34.56
N ASP A 204 -10.01 42.83 33.26
CA ASP A 204 -11.03 42.68 32.21
C ASP A 204 -12.11 43.79 32.20
N GLY A 205 -11.68 45.04 32.44
CA GLY A 205 -12.55 46.23 32.37
C GLY A 205 -13.53 46.40 33.53
N LYS A 206 -13.45 45.59 34.60
CA LYS A 206 -14.28 45.74 35.80
C LYS A 206 -13.40 45.92 37.05
N VAL A 207 -13.72 46.91 37.88
CA VAL A 207 -12.97 47.20 39.12
C VAL A 207 -13.27 46.12 40.16
N VAL A 208 -12.28 45.30 40.51
CA VAL A 208 -12.46 44.11 41.39
C VAL A 208 -12.10 44.42 42.84
N SER A 209 -11.27 45.43 43.09
CA SER A 209 -10.87 45.85 44.44
C SER A 209 -10.46 47.32 44.47
N SER A 210 -10.94 48.07 45.47
CA SER A 210 -10.57 49.47 45.72
C SER A 210 -10.09 49.62 47.16
N ARG A 211 -8.86 50.12 47.34
CA ARG A 211 -8.28 50.38 48.65
C ARG A 211 -7.73 51.81 48.72
N GLU A 212 -8.34 52.64 49.56
CA GLU A 212 -7.90 54.01 49.83
C GLU A 212 -6.86 54.02 50.96
N GLN A 213 -5.70 54.63 50.71
CA GLN A 213 -4.69 54.89 51.74
C GLN A 213 -4.49 56.39 51.90
N VAL A 214 -4.75 56.91 53.10
CA VAL A 214 -4.62 58.33 53.42
C VAL A 214 -3.36 58.55 54.25
N HIS A 215 -2.36 59.22 53.69
CA HIS A 215 -1.19 59.68 54.45
C HIS A 215 -1.37 61.15 54.81
N ARG A 216 -1.37 61.44 56.12
CA ARG A 216 -1.32 62.79 56.67
C ARG A 216 0.10 63.08 57.11
N SER A 217 0.73 64.08 56.49
CA SER A 217 1.99 64.62 56.99
C SER A 217 1.75 66.03 57.50
N THR A 218 2.08 66.26 58.78
CA THR A 218 2.01 67.57 59.43
C THR A 218 3.38 68.24 59.29
N HIS A 219 3.43 69.38 58.60
CA HIS A 219 4.60 70.26 58.55
C HIS A 219 4.30 71.53 59.35
#